data_AF-X1P821-F1
#
_entry.id   AF-X1P821-F1
#
_cell.length_a   1.000
_cell.length_b   1.000
_cell.length_c   1.000
_cell.angle_alpha   90.00
_cell.angle_beta   90.00
_cell.angle_gamma   90.00
#
_symmetry.space_group_name_H-M   'P 1'
#
loop_
_entity.id
_entity.type
_entity.pdbx_description
1 polymer ?
#
loop_
_entity_poly.entity_id
_entity_poly.type
_entity_poly.pdbx_seq_one_letter_code
_entity_poly.pdbx_strand_id
1 'polypeptide(L)'
;MYDVVIAREACFLDKSISRGEVVSVHRDMVAAMSARDKLNKRKRAIHSESAFIAVHSENALRKGDIVEQLIEDYDREQRRAFCKRLMAAILSMELTGKPDRLADDAGFYLQQEGLTLDELRERYEQEVREEHQEHVLQQQEAAHLRARGYEAQKAIDMIRNEPCFSVPAVRGVQARGE
;
A
#
# COMPACT_ATOMS: atom_id res chain seq x y z
N MET A 1 -16.18 14.64 3.71
CA MET A 1 -15.02 13.72 3.58
C MET A 1 -14.35 13.61 4.93
N TYR A 2 -14.51 12.47 5.59
CA TYR A 2 -14.10 12.24 6.97
C TYR A 2 -13.53 10.84 7.11
N ASP A 3 -12.32 10.74 7.66
CA ASP A 3 -11.70 9.47 7.99
C ASP A 3 -11.99 9.14 9.44
N VAL A 4 -12.63 8.00 9.69
CA VAL A 4 -13.15 7.67 11.01
C VAL A 4 -12.69 6.29 11.45
N VAL A 5 -12.67 6.09 12.77
CA VAL A 5 -12.49 4.77 13.37
C VAL A 5 -13.82 4.31 13.93
N ILE A 6 -14.28 3.16 13.48
CA ILE A 6 -15.56 2.55 13.87
C ILE A 6 -15.30 1.24 14.58
N ALA A 7 -16.12 0.94 15.59
CA ALA A 7 -16.13 -0.36 16.24
C ALA A 7 -16.85 -1.40 15.37
N ARG A 8 -16.14 -2.42 14.91
CA ARG A 8 -16.67 -3.54 14.12
C ARG A 8 -17.56 -4.46 14.95
N GLU A 9 -17.26 -4.55 16.25
CA GLU A 9 -17.99 -5.36 17.22
C GLU A 9 -18.22 -4.57 18.51
N ALA A 10 -19.26 -4.94 19.26
CA ALA A 10 -19.50 -4.37 20.57
C ALA A 10 -18.34 -4.74 21.51
N CYS A 11 -17.78 -3.77 22.21
CA CYS A 11 -16.65 -4.01 23.09
C CYS A 11 -16.60 -3.03 24.26
N PHE A 12 -15.78 -3.38 25.26
CA PHE A 12 -15.54 -2.55 26.42
C PHE A 12 -14.04 -2.22 26.50
N LEU A 13 -13.72 -0.92 26.57
CA LEU A 13 -12.38 -0.43 26.86
C LEU A 13 -12.42 0.40 28.15
N ASP A 14 -12.57 1.72 28.01
CA ASP A 14 -12.80 2.65 29.13
C ASP A 14 -14.30 2.94 29.33
N LYS A 15 -15.08 2.71 28.27
CA LYS A 15 -16.54 2.80 28.22
C LYS A 15 -17.09 1.67 27.35
N SER A 16 -18.39 1.40 27.49
CA SER A 16 -19.11 0.54 26.55
C SER A 16 -19.14 1.21 25.17
N ILE A 17 -18.76 0.45 24.15
CA ILE A 17 -18.76 0.87 22.75
C ILE A 17 -19.65 -0.10 21.98
N SER A 18 -20.66 0.43 21.32
CA SER A 18 -21.57 -0.38 20.49
C SER A 18 -20.95 -0.70 19.14
N ARG A 19 -21.39 -1.82 18.53
CA ARG A 19 -21.09 -2.10 17.12
C ARG A 19 -21.58 -0.94 16.24
N GLY A 20 -20.78 -0.53 15.27
CA GLY A 20 -21.09 0.60 14.40
C GLY A 20 -20.80 1.98 15.00
N GLU A 21 -20.40 2.06 16.27
CA GLU A 21 -20.12 3.35 16.91
C GLU A 21 -18.82 3.97 16.38
N VAL A 22 -18.90 5.24 15.97
CA VAL A 22 -17.76 6.07 15.62
C VAL A 22 -16.98 6.44 16.87
N VAL A 23 -15.79 5.89 17.03
CA VAL A 23 -14.92 6.07 18.20
C VAL A 23 -14.10 7.36 18.09
N SER A 24 -13.68 7.72 16.88
CA SER A 24 -12.90 8.92 16.61
C SER A 24 -12.98 9.34 15.15
N VAL A 25 -12.80 10.64 14.91
CA VAL A 25 -12.78 11.27 13.58
C VAL A 25 -11.41 11.92 13.40
N HIS A 26 -10.84 11.78 12.21
CA HIS A 26 -9.48 12.18 11.85
C HIS A 26 -9.48 12.98 10.55
N ARG A 27 -8.39 13.74 10.33
CA ARG A 27 -8.24 14.56 9.12
C ARG A 27 -7.84 13.73 7.89
N ASP A 28 -7.13 12.63 8.13
CA ASP A 28 -6.55 11.78 7.10
C ASP A 28 -6.58 10.30 7.53
N MET A 29 -6.59 9.42 6.53
CA MET A 29 -6.67 7.98 6.72
C MET A 29 -5.47 7.42 7.49
N VAL A 30 -4.29 8.02 7.34
CA VAL A 30 -3.07 7.59 8.04
C VAL A 30 -3.21 7.77 9.56
N ALA A 31 -3.76 8.91 9.99
CA ALA A 31 -4.07 9.17 11.39
C ALA A 31 -5.17 8.22 11.90
N ALA A 32 -6.21 7.96 11.09
CA ALA A 32 -7.28 7.01 11.43
C ALA A 32 -6.74 5.58 11.63
N MET A 33 -5.91 5.08 10.71
CA MET A 33 -5.25 3.77 10.82
C MET A 33 -4.35 3.69 12.05
N SER A 34 -3.58 4.74 12.33
CA SER A 34 -2.72 4.80 13.53
C SER A 34 -3.54 4.76 14.82
N ALA A 35 -4.70 5.42 14.85
CA ALA A 35 -5.60 5.40 16.00
C ALA A 35 -6.28 4.04 16.17
N ARG A 36 -6.73 3.43 15.06
CA ARG A 36 -7.24 2.06 15.00
C ARG A 36 -6.24 1.07 15.60
N ASP A 37 -4.98 1.12 15.19
CA ASP A 37 -3.94 0.19 15.67
C ASP A 37 -3.70 0.34 17.16
N LYS A 38 -3.70 1.57 17.68
CA LYS A 38 -3.60 1.83 19.13
C LYS A 38 -4.79 1.23 19.89
N LEU A 39 -6.01 1.35 19.36
CA LEU A 39 -7.23 0.82 19.98
C LEU A 39 -7.25 -0.72 19.94
N ASN A 40 -6.93 -1.34 18.80
CA ASN A 40 -6.83 -2.80 18.68
C ASN A 40 -5.74 -3.37 19.61
N LYS A 41 -4.59 -2.70 19.71
CA LYS A 41 -3.52 -3.08 20.64
C LYS A 41 -3.99 -3.03 22.11
N ARG A 42 -4.75 -1.99 22.48
CA ARG A 42 -5.33 -1.86 23.83
C ARG A 42 -6.33 -2.97 24.13
N LYS A 43 -7.16 -3.34 23.15
CA LYS A 43 -8.12 -4.46 23.27
C LYS A 43 -7.43 -5.83 23.33
N ARG A 44 -6.13 -5.91 23.00
CA ARG A 44 -5.41 -7.18 22.75
C ARG A 44 -6.06 -7.99 21.63
N ALA A 45 -6.70 -7.32 20.68
CA ALA A 45 -7.23 -7.97 19.49
C ALA A 45 -6.07 -8.59 18.70
N ILE A 46 -6.21 -9.86 18.33
CA ILE A 46 -5.30 -10.52 17.39
C ILE A 46 -5.53 -9.88 16.02
N HIS A 47 -4.48 -9.74 15.19
CA HIS A 47 -4.56 -9.02 13.91
C HIS A 47 -5.71 -9.49 12.99
N SER A 48 -6.13 -10.76 13.10
CA SER A 48 -7.26 -11.35 12.35
C SER A 48 -8.65 -10.91 12.83
N GLU A 49 -8.76 -10.35 14.04
CA GLU A 49 -10.01 -9.98 14.70
C GLU A 49 -9.97 -8.51 15.13
N SER A 50 -9.68 -7.63 14.16
CA SER A 50 -9.64 -6.20 14.40
C SER A 50 -11.01 -5.69 14.85
N ALA A 51 -11.13 -5.41 16.15
CA ALA A 51 -12.34 -4.89 16.77
C ALA A 51 -12.69 -3.47 16.34
N PHE A 52 -11.68 -2.72 15.91
CA PHE A 52 -11.81 -1.39 15.34
C PHE A 52 -11.29 -1.38 13.90
N ILE A 53 -12.01 -0.69 13.03
CA ILE A 53 -11.68 -0.49 11.62
C ILE A 53 -11.56 1.00 11.31
N ALA A 54 -10.69 1.34 10.36
CA ALA A 54 -10.57 2.70 9.83
C ALA A 54 -11.29 2.73 8.49
N VAL A 55 -12.24 3.64 8.34
CA VAL A 55 -13.10 3.73 7.15
C VAL A 55 -13.22 5.17 6.69
N HIS A 56 -13.37 5.32 5.39
CA HIS A 56 -13.63 6.59 4.76
C HIS A 56 -15.15 6.83 4.70
N SER A 57 -15.59 8.05 4.97
CA SER A 57 -17.00 8.43 4.78
C SER A 57 -17.12 9.78 4.08
N GLU A 58 -18.02 9.82 3.10
CA GLU A 58 -18.40 11.07 2.44
C GLU A 58 -19.25 11.94 3.37
N ASN A 59 -20.05 11.30 4.24
CA ASN A 59 -20.98 11.93 5.15
C ASN A 59 -20.27 12.54 6.37
N ALA A 60 -20.82 13.64 6.89
CA ALA A 60 -20.34 14.25 8.12
C ALA A 60 -20.71 13.39 9.33
N LEU A 61 -19.71 12.72 9.90
CA LEU A 61 -19.86 11.86 11.06
C LEU A 61 -19.28 12.51 12.31
N ARG A 62 -19.88 12.21 13.45
CA ARG A 62 -19.44 12.65 14.77
C ARG A 62 -19.12 11.43 15.64
N LYS A 63 -18.26 11.65 16.63
CA LYS A 63 -17.96 10.63 17.64
C LYS A 63 -19.24 10.26 18.40
N GLY A 64 -19.53 8.97 18.48
CA GLY A 64 -20.73 8.41 19.10
C GLY A 64 -21.87 8.10 18.13
N ASP A 65 -21.78 8.52 16.86
CA ASP A 65 -22.75 8.12 15.84
C ASP A 65 -22.65 6.61 15.59
N ILE A 66 -23.78 5.94 15.38
CA ILE A 66 -23.83 4.51 15.07
C ILE A 66 -24.18 4.35 13.59
N VAL A 67 -23.24 3.83 12.81
CA VAL A 67 -23.38 3.66 11.36
C VAL A 67 -22.92 2.26 10.97
N GLU A 68 -23.85 1.30 11.01
CA GLU A 68 -23.54 -0.10 10.67
C GLU A 68 -23.25 -0.31 9.19
N GLN A 69 -23.83 0.50 8.30
CA GLN A 69 -23.61 0.42 6.86
C GLN A 69 -22.13 0.51 6.48
N LEU A 70 -21.36 1.35 7.19
CA LEU A 70 -19.91 1.48 6.94
C LEU A 70 -19.12 0.21 7.29
N ILE A 71 -19.64 -0.63 8.19
CA ILE A 71 -19.03 -1.93 8.47
C ILE A 71 -19.33 -2.89 7.32
N GLU A 72 -20.56 -2.91 6.83
CA GLU A 72 -20.97 -3.78 5.71
C GLU A 72 -20.22 -3.45 4.42
N ASP A 73 -20.08 -2.15 4.13
CA ASP A 73 -19.31 -1.68 2.97
C ASP A 73 -17.84 -2.05 3.12
N TYR A 74 -17.25 -1.85 4.31
CA TYR A 74 -15.88 -2.27 4.59
C TYR A 74 -15.69 -3.78 4.42
N ASP A 75 -16.56 -4.61 5.00
CA ASP A 75 -16.47 -6.07 4.89
C ASP A 75 -16.64 -6.52 3.42
N ARG A 76 -17.50 -5.85 2.64
CA ARG A 76 -17.66 -6.10 1.21
C ARG A 76 -16.41 -5.75 0.42
N GLU A 77 -15.79 -4.62 0.71
CA GLU A 77 -14.52 -4.19 0.09
C GLU A 77 -13.38 -5.14 0.44
N GLN A 78 -13.25 -5.54 1.71
CA GLN A 78 -12.25 -6.52 2.14
C GLN A 78 -12.43 -7.86 1.43
N ARG A 79 -13.68 -8.33 1.33
CA ARG A 79 -14.00 -9.55 0.59
C ARG A 79 -13.63 -9.45 -0.88
N ARG A 80 -13.97 -8.33 -1.53
CA ARG A 80 -13.59 -8.06 -2.93
C ARG A 80 -12.08 -8.06 -3.10
N ALA A 81 -11.35 -7.32 -2.25
CA ALA A 81 -9.89 -7.24 -2.29
C ALA A 81 -9.24 -8.61 -2.09
N PHE A 82 -9.77 -9.43 -1.18
CA PHE A 82 -9.32 -10.80 -0.97
C PHE A 82 -9.55 -11.67 -2.22
N CYS A 83 -10.76 -11.63 -2.80
CA CYS A 83 -11.09 -12.39 -4.01
C CYS A 83 -10.18 -12.00 -5.20
N LYS A 84 -9.94 -10.70 -5.41
CA LYS A 84 -8.98 -10.22 -6.41
C LYS A 84 -7.58 -10.77 -6.17
N ARG A 85 -7.09 -10.69 -4.92
CA ARG A 85 -5.77 -11.20 -4.56
C ARG A 85 -5.66 -12.71 -4.78
N LEU A 86 -6.70 -13.47 -4.46
CA LEU A 86 -6.77 -14.90 -4.71
C LEU A 86 -6.72 -15.19 -6.22
N MET A 87 -7.50 -14.47 -7.02
CA MET A 87 -7.48 -14.59 -8.49
C MET A 87 -6.11 -14.25 -9.08
N ALA A 88 -5.46 -13.18 -8.59
CA ALA A 88 -4.10 -12.80 -8.98
C ALA A 88 -3.07 -13.88 -8.61
N ALA A 89 -3.22 -14.50 -7.43
CA ALA A 89 -2.36 -15.62 -7.03
C ALA A 89 -2.57 -16.84 -7.95
N ILE A 90 -3.81 -17.18 -8.31
CA ILE A 90 -4.11 -18.28 -9.24
C ILE A 90 -3.48 -18.01 -10.62
N LEU A 91 -3.57 -16.78 -11.13
CA LEU A 91 -2.98 -16.40 -12.41
C LEU A 91 -1.47 -16.09 -12.34
N SER A 92 -0.86 -16.13 -11.16
CA SER A 92 0.52 -15.68 -10.94
C SER A 92 1.54 -16.35 -11.86
N MET A 93 1.37 -17.65 -12.10
CA MET A 93 2.24 -18.43 -13.00
C MET A 93 2.11 -17.97 -14.46
N GLU A 94 0.89 -17.66 -14.92
CA GLU A 94 0.65 -17.17 -16.28
C GLU A 94 1.16 -15.73 -16.46
N LEU A 95 0.92 -14.86 -15.47
CA LEU A 95 1.22 -13.43 -15.55
C LEU A 95 2.70 -13.12 -15.30
N THR A 96 3.32 -13.78 -14.32
CA THR A 96 4.66 -13.43 -13.82
C THR A 96 5.69 -14.53 -14.01
N GLY A 97 5.26 -15.74 -14.39
CA GLY A 97 6.12 -16.92 -14.47
C GLY A 97 6.58 -17.45 -13.10
N LYS A 98 5.98 -16.96 -11.99
CA LYS A 98 6.32 -17.39 -10.63
C LYS A 98 5.05 -17.84 -9.90
N PRO A 99 5.08 -18.98 -9.20
CA PRO A 99 3.94 -19.43 -8.41
C PRO A 99 3.78 -18.57 -7.15
N ASP A 100 2.53 -18.35 -6.75
CA ASP A 100 2.15 -17.73 -5.49
C ASP A 100 1.61 -18.79 -4.52
N ARG A 101 2.10 -18.77 -3.27
CA ARG A 101 1.69 -19.72 -2.22
C ARG A 101 0.21 -19.61 -1.87
N LEU A 102 -0.40 -18.45 -2.07
CA LEU A 102 -1.84 -18.29 -1.84
C LEU A 102 -2.67 -19.18 -2.78
N ALA A 103 -2.13 -19.54 -3.95
CA ALA A 103 -2.79 -20.44 -4.90
C ALA A 103 -2.77 -21.90 -4.45
N ASP A 104 -1.79 -22.32 -3.64
CA ASP A 104 -1.65 -23.71 -3.16
C ASP A 104 -2.89 -24.14 -2.35
N ASP A 105 -3.46 -23.21 -1.58
CA ASP A 105 -4.66 -23.41 -0.75
C ASP A 105 -5.93 -22.81 -1.38
N ALA A 106 -5.94 -22.52 -2.69
CA ALA A 106 -7.05 -21.83 -3.34
C ALA A 106 -8.41 -22.55 -3.16
N GLY A 107 -8.42 -23.88 -3.15
CA GLY A 107 -9.64 -24.67 -2.91
C GLY A 107 -10.26 -24.42 -1.53
N PHE A 108 -9.44 -24.27 -0.49
CA PHE A 108 -9.90 -23.95 0.85
C PHE A 108 -10.52 -22.54 0.90
N TYR A 109 -9.85 -21.56 0.30
CA TYR A 109 -10.34 -20.18 0.29
C TYR A 109 -11.61 -20.00 -0.55
N LEU A 110 -11.73 -20.69 -1.69
CA LEU A 110 -12.95 -20.72 -2.50
C LEU A 110 -14.13 -21.29 -1.70
N GLN A 111 -13.91 -22.39 -0.97
CA GLN A 111 -14.93 -22.97 -0.10
C GLN A 111 -15.33 -22.02 1.04
N GLN A 112 -14.36 -21.38 1.69
CA GLN A 112 -14.61 -20.41 2.76
C GLN A 112 -15.45 -19.23 2.28
N GLU A 113 -15.17 -18.74 1.07
CA GLU A 113 -15.91 -17.64 0.45
C GLU A 113 -17.23 -18.08 -0.20
N GLY A 114 -17.51 -19.37 -0.27
CA GLY A 114 -18.69 -19.93 -0.93
C GLY A 114 -18.75 -19.61 -2.43
N LEU A 115 -17.59 -19.56 -3.08
CA LEU A 115 -17.45 -19.28 -4.51
C LEU A 115 -16.86 -20.48 -5.24
N THR A 116 -17.29 -20.68 -6.47
CA THR A 116 -16.62 -21.58 -7.41
C THR A 116 -15.46 -20.88 -8.11
N LEU A 117 -14.54 -21.65 -8.70
CA LEU A 117 -13.45 -21.10 -9.49
C LEU A 117 -13.99 -20.31 -10.71
N ASP A 118 -15.03 -20.82 -11.37
CA ASP A 118 -15.60 -20.17 -12.56
C ASP A 118 -16.24 -18.83 -12.21
N GLU A 119 -16.97 -18.75 -11.08
CA GLU A 119 -17.53 -17.47 -10.59
C GLU A 119 -16.44 -16.47 -10.20
N LEU A 120 -15.34 -16.93 -9.61
CA LEU A 120 -14.21 -16.07 -9.27
C LEU A 120 -13.58 -15.48 -10.55
N ARG A 121 -13.38 -16.32 -11.56
CA ARG A 121 -12.84 -15.93 -12.87
C ARG A 121 -13.73 -14.94 -13.58
N GLU A 122 -15.01 -15.26 -13.73
CA GLU A 122 -15.98 -14.40 -14.40
C GLU A 122 -16.02 -12.98 -13.80
N ARG A 123 -15.89 -12.88 -12.46
CA ARG A 123 -15.98 -11.60 -11.76
C ARG A 123 -14.68 -10.80 -11.73
N TYR A 124 -13.52 -11.46 -11.63
CA TYR A 124 -12.27 -10.77 -11.28
C TYR A 124 -11.11 -11.02 -12.23
N GLU A 125 -11.19 -11.99 -13.14
CA GLU A 125 -10.07 -12.30 -14.05
C GLU A 125 -9.69 -11.10 -14.92
N GLN A 126 -10.67 -10.41 -15.50
CA GLN A 126 -10.42 -9.25 -16.35
C GLN A 126 -9.77 -8.11 -15.56
N GLU A 127 -10.38 -7.72 -14.42
CA GLU A 127 -9.85 -6.63 -13.58
C GLU A 127 -8.40 -6.93 -13.14
N VAL A 128 -8.09 -8.17 -12.76
CA VAL A 128 -6.73 -8.57 -12.34
C VAL A 128 -5.73 -8.50 -13.49
N ARG A 129 -6.12 -8.92 -14.69
CA ARG A 129 -5.25 -8.84 -15.88
C ARG A 129 -4.95 -7.39 -16.26
N GLU A 130 -5.95 -6.53 -16.21
CA GLU A 130 -5.80 -5.09 -16.48
C GLU A 130 -4.89 -4.42 -15.44
N GLU A 131 -5.15 -4.63 -14.14
CA GLU A 131 -4.29 -4.12 -13.05
C GLU A 131 -2.84 -4.60 -13.20
N HIS A 132 -2.62 -5.86 -13.62
CA HIS A 132 -1.28 -6.38 -13.87
C HIS A 132 -0.57 -5.67 -15.03
N GLN A 133 -1.27 -5.44 -16.15
CA GLN A 133 -0.72 -4.72 -17.30
C GLN A 133 -0.32 -3.29 -16.94
N GLU A 134 -1.18 -2.58 -16.20
CA GLU A 134 -0.88 -1.24 -15.70
C GLU A 134 0.37 -1.22 -14.82
N HIS A 135 0.48 -2.18 -13.89
CA HIS A 135 1.67 -2.31 -13.05
C HIS A 135 2.95 -2.60 -13.84
N VAL A 136 2.88 -3.43 -14.88
CA VAL A 136 4.04 -3.69 -15.76
C VAL A 136 4.47 -2.42 -16.49
N LEU A 137 3.52 -1.65 -17.03
CA LEU A 137 3.81 -0.37 -17.71
C LEU A 137 4.46 0.63 -16.75
N GLN A 138 3.89 0.80 -15.55
CA GLN A 138 4.46 1.69 -14.52
C GLN A 138 5.88 1.28 -14.12
N GLN A 139 6.16 -0.03 -14.01
CA GLN A 139 7.50 -0.53 -13.71
C GLN A 139 8.49 -0.23 -14.83
N GLN A 140 8.07 -0.37 -16.09
CA GLN A 140 8.91 -0.02 -17.25
C GLN A 140 9.23 1.47 -17.26
N GLU A 141 8.22 2.33 -17.09
CA GLU A 141 8.42 3.78 -17.01
C GLU A 141 9.38 4.18 -15.89
N ALA A 142 9.19 3.61 -14.69
CA ALA A 142 10.08 3.84 -13.55
C ALA A 142 11.51 3.35 -13.82
N ALA A 143 11.68 2.21 -14.49
CA ALA A 143 12.99 1.69 -14.89
C ALA A 143 13.68 2.62 -15.90
N HIS A 144 12.94 3.13 -16.89
CA HIS A 144 13.45 4.11 -17.86
C HIS A 144 13.89 5.41 -17.19
N LEU A 145 13.10 5.94 -16.26
CA LEU A 145 13.45 7.14 -15.50
C LEU A 145 14.71 6.93 -14.65
N ARG A 146 14.84 5.78 -13.98
CA ARG A 146 16.04 5.45 -13.20
C ARG A 146 17.28 5.30 -14.09
N ALA A 147 17.15 4.66 -15.26
CA ALA A 147 18.25 4.53 -16.22
C ALA A 147 18.74 5.90 -16.69
N ARG A 148 17.82 6.79 -17.09
CA ARG A 148 18.15 8.17 -17.47
C ARG A 148 18.81 8.95 -16.34
N GLY A 149 18.31 8.81 -15.11
CA GLY A 149 18.90 9.43 -13.94
C GLY A 149 20.32 8.94 -13.65
N TYR A 150 20.57 7.63 -13.80
CA TYR A 150 21.90 7.05 -13.63
C TYR A 150 22.88 7.53 -14.71
N GLU A 151 22.46 7.60 -15.97
CA GLU A 151 23.27 8.15 -17.07
C GLU A 151 23.62 9.62 -16.83
N ALA A 152 22.64 10.43 -16.41
CA ALA A 152 22.86 11.83 -16.07
C ALA A 152 23.84 11.98 -14.90
N GLN A 153 23.70 11.16 -13.85
CA GLN A 153 24.61 11.18 -12.71
C GLN A 153 26.04 10.80 -13.13
N LYS A 154 26.19 9.77 -13.98
CA LYS A 154 27.50 9.36 -14.51
C LYS A 154 28.14 10.50 -15.32
N ALA A 155 27.36 11.23 -16.13
CA ALA A 155 27.86 12.39 -16.87
C ALA A 155 28.31 13.53 -15.93
N ILE A 156 27.55 13.82 -14.88
CA ILE A 156 27.93 14.80 -13.84
C ILE A 156 29.22 14.36 -13.14
N ASP A 157 29.33 13.09 -12.77
CA ASP A 157 30.51 12.55 -12.09
C ASP A 157 31.75 12.59 -12.99
N MET A 158 31.59 12.41 -14.31
CA MET A 158 32.67 12.58 -15.28
C MET A 158 33.16 14.04 -15.34
N ILE A 159 32.25 15.01 -15.43
CA ILE A 159 32.59 16.45 -15.42
C ILE A 159 33.25 16.85 -14.08
N ARG A 160 32.72 16.37 -12.96
CA ARG A 160 33.26 16.69 -11.63
C ARG A 160 34.67 16.14 -11.42
N ASN A 161 34.97 14.99 -12.03
CA ASN A 161 36.26 14.32 -11.91
C ASN A 161 37.18 14.57 -13.11
N GLU A 162 36.81 15.46 -14.05
CA GLU A 162 37.74 15.90 -15.08
C GLU A 162 38.94 16.58 -14.41
N PRO A 163 40.17 16.10 -14.65
CA PRO A 163 41.36 16.71 -14.10
C PRO A 163 41.51 18.11 -14.71
N CYS A 164 41.22 19.14 -13.92
CA CYS A 164 41.57 20.51 -14.26
C CYS A 164 43.09 20.56 -14.39
N PHE A 165 43.59 20.73 -15.62
CA PHE A 165 45.01 20.89 -15.91
C PHE A 165 45.60 21.96 -14.98
N SER A 166 46.47 21.53 -14.06
CA SER A 166 47.26 22.45 -13.25
C SER A 166 48.21 23.18 -14.19
N VAL A 167 48.07 24.51 -14.24
CA VAL A 167 49.00 25.42 -14.91
C VAL A 167 50.42 25.08 -14.44
N PRO A 168 51.39 24.85 -15.33
CA PRO A 168 52.74 24.52 -14.90
C PRO A 168 53.27 25.67 -14.03
N ALA A 169 53.70 25.34 -12.82
CA ALA A 169 54.30 26.30 -11.90
C ALA A 169 55.50 26.96 -12.60
N VAL A 170 55.34 28.24 -12.96
CA VAL A 170 56.41 29.06 -13.52
C VAL A 170 57.53 29.12 -12.49
N ARG A 171 58.67 28.47 -12.79
CA ARG A 171 59.90 28.60 -12.00
C ARG A 171 60.32 30.07 -12.02
N GLY A 172 60.19 30.75 -10.87
CA GLY A 172 60.72 32.09 -10.69
C GLY A 172 62.22 32.12 -10.97
N VAL A 173 62.62 32.79 -12.04
CA VAL A 173 64.01 33.14 -12.30
C VAL A 173 64.38 34.23 -11.29
N GLN A 174 65.13 33.87 -10.25
CA GLN A 174 65.75 34.85 -9.37
C GLN A 174 66.91 35.51 -10.12
N ALA A 175 66.71 36.75 -10.54
CA ALA A 175 67.79 37.63 -10.97
C ALA A 175 68.73 37.86 -9.76
N ARG A 176 69.93 37.29 -9.81
CA ARG A 176 71.02 37.71 -8.92
C ARG A 176 71.65 38.95 -9.51
N GLY A 177 71.57 40.06 -8.77
CA GLY A 177 72.47 41.18 -8.92
C GLY A 177 73.77 40.88 -8.19
N GLU A 178 74.87 40.92 -8.94
CA GLU A 178 76.15 41.59 -8.69
C GLU A 178 77.07 41.37 -9.90
#